data_AF-A0A7J0FAU4-F1
#
_entry.id   AF-A0A7J0FAU4-F1
#
_cell.length_a   1.000
_cell.length_b   1.000
_cell.length_c   1.000
_cell.angle_alpha   90.00
_cell.angle_beta   90.00
_cell.angle_gamma   90.00
#
_symmetry.space_group_name_H-M   'P 1'
#
loop_
_entity.id
_entity.type
_entity.pdbx_description
1 polymer ?
#
loop_
_entity_poly.entity_id
_entity_poly.type
_entity_poly.pdbx_seq_one_letter_code
_entity_poly.pdbx_strand_id
1 'polypeptide(L)'
;MEWNFPVSLAEARIAMESLFVAPFVSSPFWLRKWEKVREGSDLYAEIGLNGLRLTKENLVEAKEMVRDGESLYAVRIGGQNNNEMVLEWRGNPLVRVSTWR
;
A
#
# COMPACT_ATOMS: atom_id res chain seq x y z
N MET A 1 -7.80 10.32 -6.58
CA MET A 1 -6.98 11.53 -6.81
C MET A 1 -7.79 12.80 -6.67
N GLU A 2 -9.01 12.87 -7.22
CA GLU A 2 -9.96 14.01 -7.10
C GLU A 2 -9.88 14.80 -5.78
N TRP A 3 -9.96 14.11 -4.63
CA TRP A 3 -10.09 14.75 -3.33
C TRP A 3 -8.92 15.66 -2.93
N ASN A 4 -7.69 15.34 -3.34
CA ASN A 4 -6.47 16.02 -2.89
C ASN A 4 -5.68 16.68 -4.03
N PHE A 5 -6.08 16.50 -5.28
CA PHE A 5 -5.33 17.01 -6.42
C PHE A 5 -5.75 18.46 -6.73
N PRO A 6 -4.82 19.43 -6.81
CA PRO A 6 -5.17 20.80 -7.15
C PRO A 6 -5.86 20.91 -8.51
N VAL A 7 -6.94 21.69 -8.59
CA VAL A 7 -7.70 21.91 -9.84
C VAL A 7 -6.80 22.50 -10.94
N SER A 8 -5.84 23.34 -10.56
CA SER A 8 -4.85 23.93 -11.47
C SER A 8 -3.94 22.88 -12.14
N LEU A 9 -3.90 21.66 -11.63
CA LEU A 9 -3.08 20.56 -12.16
C LEU A 9 -3.95 19.45 -12.79
N ALA A 10 -5.15 19.77 -13.28
CA ALA A 10 -6.07 18.80 -13.85
C ALA A 10 -5.44 17.91 -14.94
N GLU A 11 -4.61 18.48 -15.82
CA GLU A 11 -3.91 17.75 -16.88
C GLU A 11 -2.91 16.73 -16.31
N ALA A 12 -2.18 17.10 -15.26
CA ALA A 12 -1.25 16.19 -14.57
C ALA A 12 -2.00 15.04 -13.90
N ARG A 13 -3.17 15.31 -13.31
CA ARG A 13 -4.04 14.26 -12.78
C ARG A 13 -4.53 13.32 -13.88
N ILE A 14 -5.01 13.85 -15.00
CA ILE A 14 -5.48 13.05 -16.14
C ILE A 14 -4.34 12.16 -16.65
N ALA A 15 -3.11 12.70 -16.75
CA ALA A 15 -1.95 11.93 -17.14
C ALA A 15 -1.66 10.80 -16.13
N MET A 16 -1.71 11.07 -14.82
CA MET A 16 -1.51 10.05 -13.79
C MET A 16 -2.58 8.95 -13.85
N GLU A 17 -3.85 9.34 -13.97
CA GLU A 17 -4.97 8.40 -14.05
C GLU A 17 -4.89 7.55 -15.32
N SER A 18 -4.58 8.16 -16.47
CA SER A 18 -4.55 7.47 -17.77
C SER A 18 -3.32 6.56 -17.94
N LEU A 19 -2.14 7.02 -17.50
CA LEU A 19 -0.89 6.30 -17.74
C LEU A 19 -0.56 5.28 -16.65
N PHE A 20 -0.98 5.50 -15.41
CA PHE A 20 -0.56 4.67 -14.27
C PHE A 20 -1.70 3.98 -13.53
N VAL A 21 -2.97 4.41 -13.68
CA VAL A 21 -4.10 3.78 -12.99
C VAL A 21 -4.94 2.95 -13.95
N ALA A 22 -5.43 3.55 -15.03
CA ALA A 22 -6.35 2.91 -16.00
C ALA A 22 -5.85 1.56 -16.53
N PRO A 23 -4.54 1.36 -16.85
CA PRO A 23 -4.05 0.06 -17.33
C PRO A 23 -4.20 -1.10 -16.33
N PHE A 24 -4.39 -0.79 -15.04
CA PHE A 24 -4.46 -1.79 -13.97
C PHE A 24 -5.89 -2.04 -13.46
N VAL A 25 -6.88 -1.26 -13.88
CA VAL A 25 -8.28 -1.39 -13.40
C VAL A 25 -9.00 -2.60 -14.01
N SER A 26 -8.65 -2.99 -15.24
CA SER A 26 -9.39 -3.99 -16.02
C SER A 26 -8.53 -5.14 -16.55
N SER A 27 -7.32 -5.33 -16.00
CA SER A 27 -6.38 -6.34 -16.48
C SER A 27 -6.53 -7.66 -15.71
N PRO A 28 -6.83 -8.81 -16.37
CA PRO A 28 -6.80 -10.14 -15.75
C PRO A 28 -5.43 -10.48 -15.15
N PHE A 29 -4.36 -9.88 -15.70
CA PHE A 29 -3.02 -9.95 -15.15
C PHE A 29 -2.93 -9.33 -13.75
N TRP A 30 -3.67 -8.26 -13.48
CA TRP A 30 -3.67 -7.61 -12.17
C TRP A 30 -4.33 -8.48 -11.11
N LEU A 31 -5.46 -9.11 -11.43
CA LEU A 31 -6.13 -10.06 -10.53
C LEU A 31 -5.15 -11.19 -10.11
N ARG A 32 -4.49 -11.81 -11.09
CA ARG A 32 -3.46 -12.84 -10.83
C ARG A 32 -2.25 -12.31 -10.08
N LYS A 33 -1.85 -11.05 -10.30
CA LYS A 33 -0.74 -10.44 -9.56
C LYS A 33 -1.09 -10.24 -8.09
N TRP A 34 -2.32 -9.85 -7.78
CA TRP A 34 -2.79 -9.73 -6.38
C TRP A 34 -2.81 -11.07 -5.66
N GLU A 35 -3.26 -12.12 -6.34
CA GLU A 35 -3.19 -13.50 -5.83
C GLU A 35 -1.74 -13.90 -5.56
N LYS A 36 -0.83 -13.68 -6.52
CA LYS A 36 0.60 -14.00 -6.38
C LYS A 36 1.34 -13.18 -5.33
N VAL A 37 0.98 -11.91 -5.10
CA VAL A 37 1.57 -11.11 -4.01
C VAL A 37 1.16 -11.66 -2.65
N ARG A 38 -0.07 -12.20 -2.55
CA ARG A 38 -0.56 -12.86 -1.35
C ARG A 38 0.13 -14.23 -1.14
N GLU A 39 0.35 -15.00 -2.19
CA GLU A 39 1.13 -16.23 -2.14
C GLU A 39 2.63 -15.95 -1.90
N GLY A 40 3.14 -14.82 -2.38
CA GLY A 40 4.53 -14.39 -2.22
C GLY A 40 4.97 -14.27 -0.76
N SER A 41 4.10 -13.79 0.14
CA SER A 41 4.41 -13.78 1.57
C SER A 41 4.60 -15.19 2.15
N ASP A 42 3.85 -16.16 1.65
CA ASP A 42 3.96 -17.56 2.07
C ASP A 42 5.24 -18.18 1.47
N LEU A 43 5.56 -17.84 0.21
CA LEU A 43 6.79 -18.25 -0.45
C LEU A 43 8.05 -17.74 0.28
N TYR A 44 8.07 -16.49 0.78
CA TYR A 44 9.23 -16.00 1.53
C TYR A 44 9.46 -16.79 2.82
N ALA A 45 8.40 -17.19 3.51
CA ALA A 45 8.48 -18.08 4.67
C ALA A 45 8.96 -19.49 4.27
N GLU A 46 8.49 -20.03 3.14
CA GLU A 46 8.93 -21.32 2.61
C GLU A 46 10.42 -21.36 2.23
N ILE A 47 10.98 -20.24 1.76
CA ILE A 47 12.41 -20.12 1.44
C ILE A 47 13.25 -19.78 2.70
N GLY A 48 12.63 -19.78 3.88
CA GLY A 48 13.30 -19.64 5.17
C GLY A 48 13.57 -18.20 5.63
N LEU A 49 13.00 -17.20 4.96
CA LEU A 49 13.07 -15.81 5.42
C LEU A 49 12.08 -15.58 6.55
N ASN A 50 12.54 -14.91 7.60
CA ASN A 50 11.70 -14.59 8.74
C ASN A 50 11.17 -13.16 8.63
N GLY A 51 9.88 -12.99 8.91
CA GLY A 51 9.29 -11.66 8.98
C GLY A 51 9.96 -10.82 10.07
N LEU A 52 10.61 -9.73 9.67
CA LEU A 52 11.20 -8.78 10.60
C LEU A 52 10.11 -7.86 11.11
N ARG A 53 9.88 -7.85 12.41
CA ARG A 53 8.83 -7.04 13.03
C ARG A 53 9.12 -5.54 12.89
N LEU A 54 8.10 -4.79 12.48
CA LEU A 54 8.14 -3.33 12.44
C LEU A 54 8.00 -2.74 13.85
N THR A 55 8.66 -1.61 14.08
CA THR A 55 8.65 -0.93 15.39
C THR A 55 7.49 0.07 15.49
N LYS A 56 7.23 0.55 16.70
CA LYS A 56 6.23 1.59 16.93
C LYS A 56 6.65 2.92 16.31
N GLU A 57 7.95 3.20 16.30
CA GLU A 57 8.54 4.42 15.74
C GLU A 57 8.30 4.47 14.23
N ASN A 58 8.46 3.35 13.52
CA ASN A 58 8.12 3.26 12.09
C ASN A 58 6.64 3.61 11.84
N LEU A 59 5.74 3.10 12.70
CA LEU A 59 4.31 3.39 12.58
C LEU A 59 3.99 4.87 12.84
N VAL A 60 4.61 5.48 13.85
CA VAL A 60 4.42 6.89 14.18
C VAL A 60 4.87 7.78 13.02
N GLU A 61 6.06 7.52 12.46
CA GLU A 61 6.59 8.25 11.32
C GLU A 61 5.63 8.16 10.12
N ALA A 62 5.18 6.95 9.77
CA ALA A 62 4.26 6.77 8.66
C ALA A 62 2.89 7.43 8.88
N LYS A 63 2.37 7.42 10.12
CA LYS A 63 1.13 8.11 10.48
C LYS A 63 1.26 9.63 10.32
N GLU A 64 2.38 10.20 10.72
CA GLU A 64 2.67 11.63 10.55
C GLU A 64 2.71 12.00 9.06
N MET A 65 3.39 11.20 8.24
CA MET A 65 3.49 11.44 6.79
C MET A 65 2.13 11.49 6.09
N VAL A 66 1.17 10.69 6.53
CA VAL A 66 -0.19 10.66 5.95
C VAL A 66 -1.17 11.57 6.69
N ARG A 67 -0.73 12.27 7.74
CA ARG A 67 -1.59 13.06 8.63
C ARG A 67 -2.80 12.26 9.12
N ASP A 68 -2.52 11.06 9.66
CA ASP A 68 -3.55 10.13 10.13
C ASP A 68 -4.46 10.80 11.17
N GLY A 69 -5.77 10.69 10.99
CA GLY A 69 -6.80 11.39 11.77
C GLY A 69 -7.24 12.74 11.20
N GLU A 70 -6.41 13.41 10.39
CA GLU A 70 -6.78 14.64 9.68
C GLU A 70 -7.12 14.38 8.20
N SER A 71 -6.45 13.40 7.59
CA SER A 71 -6.69 12.97 6.22
C SER A 71 -7.59 11.72 6.16
N LEU A 72 -7.96 11.32 4.94
CA LEU A 72 -8.71 10.08 4.69
C LEU A 72 -7.79 8.86 4.55
N TYR A 73 -6.47 9.07 4.64
CA TYR A 73 -5.48 8.01 4.68
C TYR A 73 -5.22 7.57 6.11
N ALA A 74 -4.98 6.28 6.29
CA ALA A 74 -4.58 5.71 7.57
C ALA A 74 -3.44 4.72 7.34
N VAL A 75 -2.60 4.54 8.37
CA VAL A 75 -1.53 3.53 8.36
C VAL A 75 -1.67 2.62 9.58
N ARG A 76 -1.53 1.32 9.35
CA ARG A 76 -1.50 0.31 10.41
C ARG A 76 -0.43 -0.74 10.18
N ILE A 77 0.01 -1.35 11.27
CA ILE A 77 0.82 -2.57 11.24
C ILE A 77 -0.11 -3.78 11.12
N GLY A 78 0.30 -4.76 10.34
CA GLY A 78 -0.36 -6.04 10.14
C GLY A 78 0.63 -7.11 9.71
N GLY A 79 0.13 -8.12 8.99
CA GLY A 79 0.92 -9.27 8.54
C GLY A 79 1.24 -10.26 9.66
N GLN A 80 1.92 -11.34 9.30
CA GLN A 80 2.36 -12.35 10.25
C GLN A 80 3.53 -11.80 11.08
N ASN A 81 3.45 -11.86 12.40
CA ASN A 81 4.47 -11.32 13.31
C ASN A 81 4.68 -9.79 13.21
N ASN A 82 3.65 -9.03 12.77
CA ASN A 82 3.72 -7.56 12.68
C ASN A 82 4.84 -7.05 11.76
N ASN A 83 5.14 -7.78 10.68
CA ASN A 83 6.19 -7.45 9.74
C ASN A 83 5.73 -6.59 8.55
N GLU A 84 4.44 -6.22 8.51
CA GLU A 84 3.86 -5.51 7.39
C GLU A 84 3.23 -4.18 7.80
N MET A 85 3.43 -3.14 6.99
CA MET A 85 2.75 -1.87 7.09
C MET A 85 1.74 -1.74 5.95
N VAL A 86 0.51 -1.35 6.27
CA VAL A 86 -0.59 -1.20 5.31
C VAL A 86 -1.03 0.25 5.28
N LEU A 87 -0.94 0.86 4.10
CA LEU A 87 -1.54 2.16 3.78
C LEU A 87 -2.97 1.95 3.30
N GLU A 88 -3.91 2.67 3.90
CA GLU A 88 -5.33 2.56 3.60
C GLU A 88 -5.92 3.91 3.20
N TRP A 89 -6.94 3.89 2.34
CA TRP A 89 -7.79 5.03 2.03
C TRP A 89 -9.24 4.71 2.39
N ARG A 90 -9.81 5.43 3.36
CA ARG A 90 -11.15 5.16 3.90
C ARG A 90 -11.35 3.69 4.28
N GLY A 91 -10.35 3.10 4.92
CA GLY A 91 -10.34 1.68 5.33
C GLY A 91 -10.09 0.66 4.19
N ASN A 92 -9.88 1.10 2.94
CA ASN A 92 -9.52 0.22 1.84
C ASN A 92 -8.00 0.15 1.71
N PRO A 93 -7.37 -1.04 1.79
CA PRO A 93 -5.93 -1.20 1.59
C PRO A 93 -5.50 -0.78 0.17
N LEU A 94 -4.46 0.05 0.09
CA LEU A 94 -3.86 0.50 -1.17
C LEU A 94 -2.49 -0.15 -1.40
N VAL A 95 -1.58 0.00 -0.43
CA VAL A 95 -0.19 -0.46 -0.52
C VAL A 95 0.18 -1.21 0.75
N ARG A 96 0.93 -2.31 0.59
CA ARG A 96 1.47 -3.12 1.68
C ARG A 96 2.99 -3.18 1.54
N VAL A 97 3.72 -2.95 2.63
CA VAL A 97 5.17 -3.02 2.67
C VAL A 97 5.58 -3.98 3.78
N SER A 98 6.33 -5.03 3.44
CA SER A 98 6.73 -6.09 4.36
C SER A 98 8.25 -6.13 4.54
N THR A 99 8.72 -6.35 5.76
CA THR A 99 10.13 -6.51 6.09
C THR A 99 10.48 -7.97 6.39
N TRP A 100 11.62 -8.41 5.86
CA TRP A 100 12.10 -9.81 5.93
C TRP A 100 13.60 -9.82 6.23
N ARG A 101 14.09 -10.87 6.89
CA ARG A 101 15.51 -11.10 7.19
C ARG A 101 15.90 -12.55 6.99
#